data_AF-A0A9D7IVC4-F1
#
_entry.id   AF-A0A9D7IVC4-F1
#
_cell.length_a   1.000
_cell.length_b   1.000
_cell.length_c   1.000
_cell.angle_alpha   90.00
_cell.angle_beta   90.00
_cell.angle_gamma   90.00
#
_symmetry.space_group_name_H-M   'P 1'
#
loop_
_entity.id
_entity.type
_entity.pdbx_description
1 polymer ?
#
loop_
_entity_poly.entity_id
_entity_poly.type
_entity_poly.pdbx_seq_one_letter_code
_entity_poly.pdbx_strand_id
1 'polypeptide(L)'
;MSDLDPGTTGYLVAVQVDCVTGCPININSLIGDEYVKLASGHAANLGAEAISGLPGNRALCDGNSTTAQLKFDGVMYDQLPRVLALDSIGSRADGNNTLLIINRIGGDLGTGASTLGSIFGLLYDDLENALSFQISSGSCQVSSIISNSFPRTAPRFESFITAGRTGWMKLFSQSDIAILGAAINFNPNTGASAGAFNQGHNLHKLTLTSAASLTIPVFPPSCYSGVPLK
;
A
#
# COMPACT_ATOMS: atom_id res chain seq x y z
N MET A 1 3.27 19.81 -1.48
CA MET A 1 1.96 19.44 -2.06
C MET A 1 2.24 18.97 -3.47
N SER A 2 2.24 17.65 -3.70
CA SER A 2 2.38 17.11 -5.05
C SER A 2 1.07 17.37 -5.80
N ASP A 3 1.15 18.00 -6.96
CA ASP A 3 0.03 18.10 -7.89
C ASP A 3 -0.05 16.74 -8.60
N LEU A 4 -1.12 15.99 -8.38
CA LEU A 4 -1.36 14.69 -9.02
C LEU A 4 -2.40 14.89 -10.12
N ASP A 5 -2.13 14.32 -11.30
CA ASP A 5 -3.08 14.34 -12.41
C ASP A 5 -4.44 13.73 -11.98
N PRO A 6 -5.54 14.48 -12.10
CA PRO A 6 -6.87 13.97 -11.78
C PRO A 6 -7.18 12.68 -12.55
N GLY A 7 -7.55 11.63 -11.81
CA GLY A 7 -7.92 10.33 -12.39
C GLY A 7 -6.81 9.27 -12.41
N THR A 8 -5.62 9.58 -11.91
CA THR A 8 -4.55 8.58 -11.73
C THR A 8 -4.65 7.93 -10.35
N THR A 9 -4.48 6.61 -10.28
CA THR A 9 -4.35 5.87 -9.02
C THR A 9 -2.94 5.33 -8.86
N GLY A 10 -2.43 5.27 -7.64
CA GLY A 10 -1.07 4.85 -7.37
C GLY A 10 -0.69 5.05 -5.90
N TYR A 11 0.61 5.18 -5.65
CA TYR A 11 1.18 5.49 -4.35
C TYR A 11 2.25 6.58 -4.51
N LEU A 12 2.52 7.31 -3.43
CA LEU A 12 3.58 8.29 -3.36
C LEU A 12 4.72 7.76 -2.49
N VAL A 13 5.95 8.15 -2.84
CA VAL A 13 7.15 7.82 -2.07
C VAL A 13 7.89 9.11 -1.78
N ALA A 14 8.17 9.36 -0.50
CA ALA A 14 9.01 10.46 -0.06
C ALA A 14 10.36 9.88 0.39
N VAL A 15 11.45 10.40 -0.17
CA VAL A 15 12.82 9.96 0.14
C VAL A 15 13.59 11.20 0.56
N GLN A 16 14.28 11.12 1.69
CA GLN A 16 15.17 12.19 2.09
C GLN A 16 16.48 12.09 1.32
N VAL A 17 16.94 13.22 0.79
CA VAL A 17 18.11 13.29 -0.09
C VAL A 17 19.09 14.36 0.38
N ASP A 18 20.35 14.19 0.00
CA ASP A 18 21.40 15.19 0.14
C ASP A 18 21.09 16.41 -0.74
N CYS A 19 21.25 17.61 -0.20
CA CYS A 19 20.81 18.84 -0.86
C CYS A 19 21.69 19.24 -2.05
N VAL A 20 22.92 18.73 -2.15
CA VAL A 20 23.85 19.08 -3.24
C VAL A 20 23.76 18.04 -4.36
N THR A 21 23.75 16.76 -4.00
CA THR A 21 23.82 15.65 -4.96
C THR A 21 22.45 15.11 -5.34
N GLY A 22 21.42 15.31 -4.50
CA GLY A 22 20.12 14.63 -4.67
C GLY A 22 20.14 13.15 -4.31
N CYS A 23 21.27 12.63 -3.80
CA CYS A 23 21.40 11.23 -3.43
C CYS A 23 20.62 10.91 -2.15
N PRO A 24 19.98 9.72 -2.03
CA PRO A 24 19.32 9.30 -0.80
C PRO A 24 20.25 9.32 0.41
N ILE A 25 19.74 9.80 1.56
CA ILE A 25 20.46 9.76 2.84
C ILE A 25 19.68 8.93 3.86
N ASN A 26 20.41 8.25 4.75
CA ASN A 26 19.81 7.39 5.77
C ASN A 26 19.51 8.20 7.03
N ILE A 27 18.39 8.92 7.01
CA ILE A 27 17.83 9.62 8.18
C ILE A 27 16.35 9.25 8.29
N ASN A 28 15.93 8.87 9.49
CA ASN A 28 14.56 8.44 9.77
C ASN A 28 13.74 9.60 10.36
N SER A 29 13.60 10.69 9.61
CA SER A 29 12.88 11.90 10.07
C SER A 29 11.60 12.21 9.29
N LEU A 30 11.24 11.40 8.30
CA LEU A 30 10.01 11.58 7.53
C LEU A 30 8.84 10.88 8.24
N ILE A 31 7.75 11.63 8.40
CA ILE A 31 6.43 11.12 8.80
C ILE A 31 5.38 11.76 7.89
N GLY A 32 4.23 11.12 7.76
CA GLY A 32 3.14 11.68 6.97
C GLY A 32 1.88 10.84 7.07
N ASP A 33 0.81 11.40 6.55
CA ASP A 33 -0.50 10.78 6.45
C ASP A 33 -1.11 11.14 5.08
N GLU A 34 -1.98 10.29 4.58
CA GLU A 34 -2.81 10.52 3.40
C GLU A 34 -4.28 10.67 3.81
N TYR A 35 -4.91 11.75 3.37
CA TYR A 35 -6.33 12.00 3.54
C TYR A 35 -7.08 11.66 2.24
N VAL A 36 -7.77 10.52 2.25
CA VAL A 36 -8.51 10.02 1.09
C VAL A 36 -9.98 10.43 1.21
N LYS A 37 -10.51 11.00 0.13
CA LYS A 37 -11.95 11.24 -0.04
C LYS A 37 -12.36 10.95 -1.49
N LEU A 38 -13.11 9.87 -1.69
CA LEU A 38 -13.53 9.43 -3.01
C LEU A 38 -14.98 9.82 -3.29
N ALA A 39 -15.32 9.99 -4.58
CA ALA A 39 -16.68 10.24 -5.03
C ALA A 39 -17.65 9.10 -4.68
N SER A 40 -17.13 7.89 -4.44
CA SER A 40 -17.89 6.71 -3.99
C SER A 40 -18.31 6.76 -2.51
N GLY A 41 -17.94 7.82 -1.77
CA GLY A 41 -18.24 7.97 -0.34
C GLY A 41 -17.18 7.39 0.59
N HIS A 42 -16.24 6.61 0.06
CA HIS A 42 -15.11 6.08 0.83
C HIS A 42 -14.18 7.23 1.25
N ALA A 43 -13.86 7.27 2.54
CA ALA A 43 -12.92 8.23 3.10
C ALA A 43 -12.13 7.58 4.23
N ALA A 44 -10.85 7.92 4.33
CA ALA A 44 -9.96 7.46 5.40
C ALA A 44 -8.82 8.46 5.61
N ASN A 45 -8.27 8.47 6.82
CA ASN A 45 -6.93 8.99 7.09
C ASN A 45 -5.98 7.79 7.25
N LEU A 46 -4.99 7.66 6.37
CA LEU A 46 -4.06 6.54 6.34
C LEU A 46 -2.65 7.02 6.67
N GLY A 47 -2.05 6.45 7.72
CA GLY A 47 -0.65 6.74 8.04
C GLY A 47 0.27 6.27 6.92
N ALA A 48 1.25 7.11 6.56
CA ALA A 48 2.27 6.72 5.60
C ALA A 48 3.11 5.57 6.16
N GLU A 49 3.49 4.64 5.29
CA GLU A 49 4.39 3.55 5.66
C GLU A 49 5.82 4.09 5.83
N ALA A 50 6.26 4.23 7.07
CA ALA A 50 7.62 4.64 7.39
C ALA A 50 8.58 3.44 7.27
N ILE A 51 9.62 3.60 6.45
CA ILE A 51 10.63 2.57 6.20
C ILE A 51 11.98 3.13 6.67
N SER A 52 12.61 2.45 7.62
CA SER A 52 13.87 2.94 8.19
C SER A 52 15.04 2.72 7.24
N GLY A 53 15.85 3.75 7.05
CA GLY A 53 17.22 3.60 6.58
C GLY A 53 18.09 2.98 7.67
N LEU A 54 18.86 1.96 7.31
CA LEU A 54 19.69 1.18 8.22
C LEU A 54 21.17 1.59 8.08
N PRO A 55 21.99 1.49 9.15
CA PRO A 55 23.39 1.90 9.10
C PRO A 55 24.30 0.93 8.32
N GLY A 56 23.77 -0.23 7.90
CA GLY A 56 24.54 -1.29 7.26
C GLY A 56 24.99 -0.97 5.83
N ASN A 57 24.30 -0.08 5.12
CA ASN A 57 24.68 0.37 3.78
C ASN A 57 23.93 1.67 3.39
N ARG A 58 24.41 2.37 2.35
CA ARG A 58 23.72 3.52 1.74
C ARG A 58 23.47 3.25 0.26
N ALA A 59 22.46 3.89 -0.31
CA ALA A 59 22.24 3.86 -1.75
C ALA A 59 23.51 4.33 -2.46
N LEU A 60 24.02 3.53 -3.41
CA LEU A 60 25.18 3.92 -4.22
C LEU A 60 24.75 5.04 -5.17
N CYS A 61 25.23 6.25 -4.91
CA CYS A 61 24.90 7.44 -5.66
C CYS A 61 26.00 8.51 -5.44
N ASP A 62 26.26 9.31 -6.48
CA ASP A 62 27.16 10.46 -6.48
C ASP A 62 26.54 11.65 -7.24
N GLY A 63 27.27 12.76 -7.35
CA GLY A 63 26.79 13.97 -8.03
C GLY A 63 26.58 13.82 -9.55
N ASN A 64 26.99 12.71 -10.17
CA ASN A 64 26.75 12.40 -11.59
C ASN A 64 25.62 11.39 -11.79
N SER A 65 25.09 10.82 -10.71
CA SER A 65 24.07 9.79 -10.74
C SER A 65 22.72 10.37 -11.14
N THR A 66 22.07 9.76 -12.13
CA THR A 66 20.71 10.15 -12.57
C THR A 66 19.62 9.31 -11.91
N THR A 67 20.01 8.20 -11.28
CA THR A 67 19.12 7.32 -10.52
C THR A 67 19.84 6.77 -9.29
N ALA A 68 19.07 6.37 -8.29
CA ALA A 68 19.55 5.64 -7.12
C ALA A 68 18.63 4.47 -6.83
N GLN A 69 19.20 3.35 -6.41
CA GLN A 69 18.43 2.17 -6.02
C GLN A 69 18.32 2.09 -4.48
N LEU A 70 17.08 2.08 -4.00
CA LEU A 70 16.73 1.79 -2.61
C LEU A 70 16.55 0.28 -2.47
N LYS A 71 17.34 -0.38 -1.60
CA LYS A 71 17.25 -1.82 -1.34
C LYS A 71 16.61 -2.08 0.01
N PHE A 72 15.52 -2.85 0.01
CA PHE A 72 14.78 -3.23 1.21
C PHE A 72 15.20 -4.62 1.69
N ASP A 73 16.49 -4.78 1.95
CA ASP A 73 17.14 -6.07 2.20
C ASP A 73 17.37 -6.38 3.68
N GLY A 74 17.06 -5.43 4.59
CA GLY A 74 17.43 -5.50 6.00
C GLY A 74 18.88 -5.10 6.28
N VAL A 75 19.57 -4.52 5.29
CA VAL A 75 20.94 -3.99 5.40
C VAL A 75 20.97 -2.50 5.06
N MET A 76 20.35 -2.09 3.95
CA MET A 76 20.23 -0.69 3.54
C MET A 76 18.94 -0.05 4.07
N TYR A 77 17.80 -0.73 3.90
CA TYR A 77 16.50 -0.35 4.47
C TYR A 77 15.82 -1.57 5.12
N ASP A 78 14.84 -1.31 5.99
CA ASP A 78 13.97 -2.36 6.55
C ASP A 78 13.36 -3.21 5.42
N GLN A 79 13.22 -4.50 5.70
CA GLN A 79 12.53 -5.43 4.79
C GLN A 79 11.05 -5.07 4.68
N LEU A 80 10.48 -5.26 3.50
CA LEU A 80 9.08 -4.88 3.23
C LEU A 80 8.13 -6.08 3.25
N PRO A 81 6.83 -5.86 3.50
CA PRO A 81 5.87 -6.95 3.60
C PRO A 81 5.70 -7.71 2.30
N ARG A 82 5.57 -9.03 2.39
CA ARG A 82 5.23 -9.94 1.27
C ARG A 82 3.85 -10.58 1.43
N VAL A 83 3.39 -10.69 2.67
CA VAL A 83 2.08 -11.21 3.02
C VAL A 83 1.34 -10.17 3.84
N LEU A 84 0.12 -9.87 3.43
CA LEU A 84 -0.77 -8.92 4.09
C LEU A 84 -2.01 -9.63 4.65
N ALA A 85 -2.63 -9.04 5.66
CA ALA A 85 -3.93 -9.43 6.18
C ALA A 85 -4.88 -8.25 6.26
N LEU A 86 -6.12 -8.48 5.86
CA LEU A 86 -7.25 -7.61 6.18
C LEU A 86 -8.14 -8.34 7.18
N ASP A 87 -8.31 -7.76 8.35
CA ASP A 87 -9.20 -8.23 9.39
C ASP A 87 -10.61 -7.62 9.25
N SER A 88 -11.57 -8.23 9.95
CA SER A 88 -12.91 -7.69 10.19
C SER A 88 -13.65 -7.10 8.96
N ILE A 89 -13.68 -7.86 7.86
CA ILE A 89 -14.45 -7.54 6.66
C ILE A 89 -15.93 -7.74 6.96
N GLY A 90 -16.71 -6.66 7.05
CA GLY A 90 -18.15 -6.71 7.29
C GLY A 90 -18.93 -7.23 6.08
N SER A 91 -20.05 -7.92 6.35
CA SER A 91 -20.98 -8.35 5.30
C SER A 91 -21.54 -7.18 4.49
N ARG A 92 -21.62 -7.35 3.17
CA ARG A 92 -22.28 -6.38 2.29
C ARG A 92 -23.79 -6.32 2.48
N ALA A 93 -24.41 -7.40 2.96
CA ALA A 93 -25.82 -7.42 3.26
C ALA A 93 -26.21 -6.40 4.35
N ASP A 94 -25.24 -6.05 5.20
CA ASP A 94 -25.40 -5.03 6.25
C ASP A 94 -25.01 -3.61 5.77
N GLY A 95 -24.85 -3.43 4.46
CA GLY A 95 -24.51 -2.14 3.85
C GLY A 95 -23.01 -1.81 3.81
N ASN A 96 -22.14 -2.74 4.22
CA ASN A 96 -20.69 -2.53 4.12
C ASN A 96 -20.23 -2.57 2.66
N ASN A 97 -19.34 -1.65 2.33
CA ASN A 97 -18.72 -1.53 1.03
C ASN A 97 -17.23 -1.31 1.25
N THR A 98 -16.44 -2.39 1.18
CA THR A 98 -15.02 -2.36 1.51
C THR A 98 -14.19 -2.26 0.22
N LEU A 99 -13.52 -1.13 0.05
CA LEU A 99 -12.49 -0.92 -0.96
C LEU A 99 -11.17 -1.52 -0.48
N LEU A 100 -10.64 -2.48 -1.23
CA LEU A 100 -9.32 -3.08 -1.01
C LEU A 100 -8.31 -2.47 -1.99
N ILE A 101 -7.20 -1.98 -1.45
CA ILE A 101 -6.07 -1.42 -2.21
C ILE A 101 -4.82 -2.25 -1.92
N ILE A 102 -4.13 -2.67 -2.98
CA ILE A 102 -2.85 -3.38 -2.89
C ILE A 102 -1.86 -2.74 -3.85
N ASN A 103 -0.68 -2.37 -3.35
CA ASN A 103 0.40 -1.74 -4.08
C ASN A 103 1.62 -2.65 -4.09
N ARG A 104 2.28 -2.79 -5.25
CA ARG A 104 3.63 -3.34 -5.32
C ARG A 104 4.65 -2.23 -5.08
N ILE A 105 5.62 -2.48 -4.22
CA ILE A 105 6.81 -1.64 -4.11
C ILE A 105 7.92 -2.25 -4.96
N GLY A 106 8.23 -1.60 -6.07
CA GLY A 106 9.38 -1.93 -6.91
C GLY A 106 9.30 -1.39 -8.33
N GLY A 107 10.35 -1.61 -9.11
CA GLY A 107 10.51 -1.04 -10.44
C GLY A 107 11.33 0.26 -10.40
N ASP A 108 11.07 1.13 -11.36
CA ASP A 108 11.80 2.39 -11.54
C ASP A 108 10.81 3.54 -11.65
N LEU A 109 10.81 4.44 -10.66
CA LEU A 109 9.88 5.57 -10.63
C LEU A 109 10.16 6.63 -11.73
N GLY A 110 11.29 6.56 -12.42
CA GLY A 110 11.57 7.37 -13.60
C GLY A 110 10.92 6.85 -14.88
N THR A 111 10.53 5.57 -14.95
CA THR A 111 9.99 4.94 -16.16
C THR A 111 8.66 4.22 -15.95
N GLY A 112 8.44 3.64 -14.78
CA GLY A 112 7.23 2.96 -14.37
C GLY A 112 7.45 2.00 -13.20
N ALA A 113 6.55 2.03 -12.22
CA ALA A 113 6.51 1.02 -11.17
C ALA A 113 6.23 -0.37 -11.76
N SER A 114 6.83 -1.40 -11.17
CA SER A 114 6.62 -2.77 -11.61
C SER A 114 5.21 -3.26 -11.29
N THR A 115 4.70 -4.19 -12.11
CA THR A 115 3.34 -4.72 -11.99
C THR A 115 3.18 -5.65 -10.79
N LEU A 116 2.00 -5.66 -10.15
CA LEU A 116 1.71 -6.49 -8.98
C LEU A 116 1.78 -8.00 -9.30
N GLY A 117 1.43 -8.39 -10.53
CA GLY A 117 1.42 -9.79 -10.95
C GLY A 117 0.28 -10.56 -10.26
N SER A 118 0.58 -11.76 -9.78
CA SER A 118 -0.40 -12.65 -9.14
C SER A 118 -0.30 -12.64 -7.62
N ILE A 119 -1.41 -12.36 -6.97
CA ILE A 119 -1.62 -12.49 -5.53
C ILE A 119 -2.54 -13.69 -5.29
N PHE A 120 -2.06 -14.68 -4.54
CA PHE A 120 -2.91 -15.74 -4.01
C PHE A 120 -3.55 -15.25 -2.71
N GLY A 121 -4.78 -15.65 -2.42
CA GLY A 121 -5.42 -15.25 -1.18
C GLY A 121 -6.29 -16.34 -0.56
N LEU A 122 -6.48 -16.20 0.75
CA LEU A 122 -7.38 -17.02 1.55
C LEU A 122 -8.37 -16.08 2.23
N LEU A 123 -9.66 -16.27 1.98
CA LEU A 123 -10.76 -15.60 2.66
C LEU A 123 -11.31 -16.54 3.73
N TYR A 124 -11.44 -16.05 4.95
CA TYR A 124 -11.98 -16.77 6.08
C TYR A 124 -13.30 -16.12 6.53
N ASP A 125 -14.25 -16.94 6.97
CA ASP A 125 -15.39 -16.47 7.76
C ASP A 125 -15.01 -16.37 9.25
N ASP A 126 -15.98 -15.95 10.07
CA ASP A 126 -15.89 -15.85 11.53
C ASP A 126 -15.75 -17.21 12.25
N LEU A 127 -15.90 -18.32 11.54
CA LEU A 127 -15.72 -19.69 12.03
C LEU A 127 -14.44 -20.34 11.48
N GLU A 128 -13.57 -19.55 10.83
CA GLU A 128 -12.30 -19.99 10.23
C GLU A 128 -12.45 -21.00 9.07
N ASN A 129 -13.64 -21.13 8.47
CA ASN A 129 -13.76 -21.81 7.18
C ASN A 129 -13.03 -20.98 6.13
N ALA A 130 -12.34 -21.63 5.18
CA ALA A 130 -11.47 -20.94 4.23
C ALA A 130 -11.89 -21.16 2.77
N LEU A 131 -11.82 -20.10 1.97
CA LEU A 131 -11.91 -20.12 0.52
C LEU A 131 -10.65 -19.52 -0.10
N SER A 132 -10.08 -20.17 -1.09
CA SER A 132 -8.98 -19.60 -1.87
C SER A 132 -9.48 -18.72 -3.00
N PHE A 133 -8.68 -17.74 -3.38
CA PHE A 133 -8.86 -16.93 -4.58
C PHE A 133 -7.51 -16.51 -5.18
N GLN A 134 -7.56 -15.93 -6.37
CA GLN A 134 -6.42 -15.30 -7.01
C GLN A 134 -6.81 -13.92 -7.56
N ILE A 135 -5.91 -12.96 -7.39
CA ILE A 135 -5.97 -11.63 -7.99
C ILE A 135 -4.79 -11.52 -8.95
N SER A 136 -5.04 -11.08 -10.18
CA SER A 136 -3.99 -10.83 -11.17
C SER A 136 -4.11 -9.40 -11.66
N SER A 137 -3.02 -8.63 -11.61
CA SER A 137 -2.98 -7.26 -12.09
C SER A 137 -1.74 -6.99 -12.94
N GLY A 138 -1.97 -6.41 -14.12
CA GLY A 138 -0.95 -5.85 -14.99
C GLY A 138 -0.52 -4.42 -14.60
N SER A 139 -1.03 -3.89 -13.48
CA SER A 139 -0.65 -2.59 -12.91
C SER A 139 0.12 -2.78 -11.61
N CYS A 140 0.84 -1.74 -11.15
CA CYS A 140 1.48 -1.71 -9.84
C CYS A 140 0.47 -1.69 -8.67
N GLN A 141 -0.79 -1.36 -8.95
CA GLN A 141 -1.85 -1.27 -7.97
C GLN A 141 -3.08 -2.11 -8.38
N VAL A 142 -3.79 -2.62 -7.37
CA VAL A 142 -5.19 -3.04 -7.44
C VAL A 142 -5.98 -2.17 -6.50
N SER A 143 -7.12 -1.65 -6.95
CA SER A 143 -8.08 -0.90 -6.15
C SER A 143 -9.48 -1.37 -6.54
N SER A 144 -10.14 -2.14 -5.67
CA SER A 144 -11.40 -2.81 -6.03
C SER A 144 -12.26 -3.11 -4.81
N ILE A 145 -13.59 -3.03 -5.01
CA ILE A 145 -14.57 -3.32 -3.97
C ILE A 145 -14.69 -4.83 -3.76
N ILE A 146 -14.58 -5.26 -2.50
CA ILE A 146 -14.86 -6.64 -2.09
C ILE A 146 -16.35 -6.91 -2.30
N SER A 147 -16.68 -7.92 -3.11
CA SER A 147 -18.02 -8.26 -3.60
C SER A 147 -18.05 -9.64 -4.28
N ASN A 148 -19.20 -10.04 -4.83
CA ASN A 148 -19.32 -11.28 -5.62
C ASN A 148 -18.46 -11.30 -6.90
N SER A 149 -17.96 -10.16 -7.38
CA SER A 149 -17.09 -10.08 -8.56
C SER A 149 -15.60 -9.99 -8.20
N PHE A 150 -15.25 -9.62 -6.96
CA PHE A 150 -13.85 -9.45 -6.55
C PHE A 150 -13.69 -9.58 -5.03
N PRO A 151 -12.70 -10.34 -4.51
CA PRO A 151 -12.01 -11.41 -5.22
C PRO A 151 -12.99 -12.55 -5.56
N ARG A 152 -12.70 -13.29 -6.65
CA ARG A 152 -13.57 -14.39 -7.09
C ARG A 152 -13.32 -15.64 -6.24
N THR A 153 -14.21 -15.89 -5.29
CA THR A 153 -14.27 -17.13 -4.50
C THR A 153 -15.41 -18.05 -4.99
N ALA A 154 -15.41 -19.30 -4.54
CA ALA A 154 -16.53 -20.23 -4.69
C ALA A 154 -16.73 -21.00 -3.36
N PRO A 155 -17.84 -20.80 -2.61
CA PRO A 155 -18.97 -19.87 -2.85
C PRO A 155 -18.56 -18.39 -2.97
N ARG A 156 -19.47 -17.54 -3.49
CA ARG A 156 -19.19 -16.10 -3.69
C ARG A 156 -19.15 -15.36 -2.36
N PHE A 157 -18.48 -14.22 -2.32
CA PHE A 157 -18.26 -13.43 -1.11
C PHE A 157 -19.54 -13.24 -0.28
N GLU A 158 -20.63 -12.74 -0.87
CA GLU A 158 -21.85 -12.39 -0.13
C GLU A 158 -22.64 -13.61 0.36
N SER A 159 -22.42 -14.78 -0.26
CA SER A 159 -22.95 -16.06 0.23
C SER A 159 -22.08 -16.70 1.32
N PHE A 160 -20.81 -16.31 1.39
CA PHE A 160 -19.85 -16.86 2.35
C PHE A 160 -19.82 -16.01 3.63
N ILE A 161 -19.77 -14.69 3.48
CA ILE A 161 -19.90 -13.72 4.56
C ILE A 161 -21.33 -13.16 4.55
N THR A 162 -22.23 -13.89 5.20
CA THR A 162 -23.67 -13.57 5.24
C THR A 162 -23.97 -12.38 6.18
N ALA A 163 -25.20 -11.86 6.15
CA ALA A 163 -25.65 -10.79 7.05
C ALA A 163 -25.34 -11.09 8.52
N GLY A 164 -24.91 -10.08 9.26
CA GLY A 164 -24.51 -10.16 10.66
C GLY A 164 -23.15 -10.82 10.92
N ARG A 165 -22.42 -11.21 9.87
CA ARG A 165 -21.10 -11.86 9.99
C ARG A 165 -19.97 -11.00 9.47
N THR A 166 -18.78 -11.33 9.94
CA THR A 166 -17.51 -10.79 9.48
C THR A 166 -16.65 -11.90 8.90
N GLY A 167 -15.67 -11.50 8.09
CA GLY A 167 -14.60 -12.37 7.64
C GLY A 167 -13.26 -11.67 7.76
N TRP A 168 -12.21 -12.35 7.33
CA TRP A 168 -10.87 -11.78 7.22
C TRP A 168 -10.13 -12.47 6.08
N MET A 169 -9.08 -11.86 5.53
CA MET A 169 -8.34 -12.48 4.44
C MET A 169 -6.83 -12.32 4.59
N LYS A 170 -6.09 -13.29 4.04
CA LYS A 170 -4.65 -13.21 3.79
C LYS A 170 -4.39 -13.04 2.29
N LEU A 171 -3.38 -12.25 1.98
CA LEU A 171 -2.94 -11.93 0.63
C LEU A 171 -1.45 -12.25 0.51
N PHE A 172 -1.10 -13.17 -0.37
CA PHE A 172 0.25 -13.68 -0.58
C PHE A 172 0.72 -13.30 -1.97
N SER A 173 1.82 -12.56 -2.06
CA SER A 173 2.47 -12.45 -3.36
C SER A 173 3.04 -13.80 -3.80
N GLN A 174 2.73 -14.23 -5.02
CA GLN A 174 3.28 -15.49 -5.56
C GLN A 174 4.73 -15.33 -6.05
N SER A 175 5.18 -14.10 -6.24
CA SER A 175 6.59 -13.78 -6.47
C SER A 175 7.24 -13.28 -5.17
N ASP A 176 8.57 -13.24 -5.14
CA ASP A 176 9.30 -12.61 -4.02
C ASP A 176 9.36 -11.08 -4.24
N ILE A 177 8.24 -10.41 -3.97
CA ILE A 177 8.08 -8.97 -4.12
C ILE A 177 7.44 -8.35 -2.88
N ALA A 178 7.72 -7.07 -2.66
CA ALA A 178 7.09 -6.30 -1.60
C ALA A 178 5.71 -5.80 -2.03
N ILE A 179 4.75 -5.94 -1.13
CA ILE A 179 3.39 -5.43 -1.25
C ILE A 179 2.99 -4.65 -0.01
N LEU A 180 2.29 -3.54 -0.21
CA LEU A 180 1.59 -2.79 0.83
C LEU A 180 0.11 -2.74 0.47
N GLY A 181 -0.74 -2.37 1.41
CA GLY A 181 -2.16 -2.24 1.11
C GLY A 181 -2.91 -1.48 2.18
N ALA A 182 -4.13 -1.11 1.82
CA ALA A 182 -5.09 -0.51 2.73
C ALA A 182 -6.49 -1.03 2.43
N ALA A 183 -7.37 -0.94 3.42
CA ALA A 183 -8.79 -1.13 3.24
C ALA A 183 -9.53 0.12 3.71
N ILE A 184 -10.56 0.53 2.97
CA ILE A 184 -11.45 1.61 3.35
C ILE A 184 -12.87 1.09 3.27
N ASN A 185 -13.62 1.16 4.36
CA ASN A 185 -15.02 0.78 4.40
C ASN A 185 -15.92 2.02 4.31
N PHE A 186 -16.96 1.91 3.51
CA PHE A 186 -18.09 2.82 3.50
C PHE A 186 -19.36 2.06 3.87
N ASN A 187 -20.14 2.61 4.79
CA ASN A 187 -21.47 2.15 5.13
C ASN A 187 -22.39 3.37 5.29
N PRO A 188 -23.47 3.51 4.51
CA PRO A 188 -24.37 4.66 4.60
C PRO A 188 -25.16 4.71 5.93
N ASN A 189 -25.18 3.62 6.70
CA ASN A 189 -25.98 3.49 7.91
C ASN A 189 -25.22 3.83 9.20
N THR A 190 -24.03 4.45 9.15
CA THR A 190 -23.23 4.77 10.37
C THR A 190 -23.94 5.68 11.36
N GLY A 191 -24.92 6.47 10.92
CA GLY A 191 -25.76 7.29 11.81
C GLY A 191 -26.93 6.54 12.45
N ALA A 192 -27.21 5.31 12.02
CA ALA A 192 -28.42 4.55 12.37
C ALA A 192 -28.13 3.14 12.92
N SER A 193 -26.95 2.57 12.67
CA SER A 193 -26.56 1.23 13.11
C SER A 193 -25.20 1.24 13.79
N ALA A 194 -25.12 0.69 15.01
CA ALA A 194 -23.88 0.59 15.77
C ALA A 194 -22.85 -0.34 15.12
N GLY A 195 -23.28 -1.26 14.25
CA GLY A 195 -22.41 -2.16 13.48
C GLY A 195 -21.96 -1.60 12.13
N ALA A 196 -22.39 -0.39 11.77
CA ALA A 196 -21.97 0.26 10.53
C ALA A 196 -20.70 1.09 10.80
N PHE A 197 -19.65 0.81 10.04
CA PHE A 197 -18.36 1.50 10.16
C PHE A 197 -17.99 2.24 8.87
N ASN A 198 -17.43 3.42 9.01
CA ASN A 198 -16.69 4.12 7.97
C ASN A 198 -15.21 4.19 8.38
N GLN A 199 -14.35 4.73 7.51
CA GLN A 199 -12.89 4.84 7.68
C GLN A 199 -12.13 3.63 7.12
N GLY A 200 -10.81 3.67 7.26
CA GLY A 200 -9.92 2.66 6.73
C GLY A 200 -8.62 2.60 7.51
N HIS A 201 -7.80 1.60 7.18
CA HIS A 201 -6.50 1.38 7.77
C HIS A 201 -5.57 0.66 6.78
N ASN A 202 -4.27 0.73 7.05
CA ASN A 202 -3.29 -0.11 6.37
C ASN A 202 -3.49 -1.58 6.74
N LEU A 203 -3.24 -2.46 5.78
CA LEU A 203 -3.31 -3.89 6.02
C LEU A 203 -2.22 -4.35 6.98
N HIS A 204 -2.52 -5.40 7.74
CA HIS A 204 -1.56 -6.02 8.64
C HIS A 204 -0.43 -6.70 7.87
N LYS A 205 0.80 -6.55 8.34
CA LYS A 205 2.01 -7.12 7.73
C LYS A 205 2.31 -8.45 8.42
N LEU A 206 2.31 -9.55 7.68
CA LEU A 206 2.47 -10.89 8.27
C LEU A 206 3.86 -11.48 8.06
N THR A 207 4.46 -11.25 6.89
CA THR A 207 5.83 -11.69 6.58
C THR A 207 6.53 -10.65 5.75
N LEU A 208 7.86 -10.66 5.75
CA LEU A 208 8.70 -9.71 5.02
C LEU A 208 9.43 -10.39 3.85
N THR A 209 9.99 -9.59 2.94
CA THR A 209 10.92 -9.99 1.88
C THR A 209 12.14 -9.07 1.87
N SER A 210 13.30 -9.64 1.59
CA SER A 210 14.56 -8.92 1.37
C SER A 210 14.87 -8.68 -0.12
N ALA A 211 14.02 -9.15 -1.03
CA ALA A 211 14.26 -9.09 -2.47
C ALA A 211 13.79 -7.79 -3.12
N ALA A 212 13.07 -6.94 -2.38
CA ALA A 212 12.48 -5.73 -2.93
C ALA A 212 13.51 -4.62 -3.11
N SER A 213 13.42 -3.93 -4.24
CA SER A 213 14.18 -2.73 -4.53
C SER A 213 13.34 -1.75 -5.34
N LEU A 214 13.58 -0.46 -5.15
CA LEU A 214 12.94 0.62 -5.90
C LEU A 214 14.01 1.56 -6.46
N THR A 215 14.01 1.75 -7.77
CA THR A 215 14.84 2.77 -8.41
C THR A 215 14.09 4.09 -8.39
N ILE A 216 14.77 5.15 -7.97
CA ILE A 216 14.24 6.52 -7.98
C ILE A 216 15.11 7.41 -8.87
N PRO A 217 14.54 8.43 -9.53
CA PRO A 217 15.32 9.48 -10.16
C PRO A 217 16.09 10.29 -9.12
N VAL A 218 17.29 10.72 -9.48
CA VAL A 218 18.15 11.59 -8.66
C VAL A 218 18.20 12.97 -9.30
N PHE A 219 17.84 13.98 -8.53
CA PHE A 219 17.99 15.37 -8.90
C PHE A 219 18.14 16.21 -7.62
N PRO A 220 19.04 17.22 -7.60
CA PRO A 220 19.18 18.11 -6.45
C PRO A 220 17.87 18.88 -6.18
N PRO A 221 17.46 19.03 -4.91
CA PRO A 221 16.29 19.84 -4.55
C PRO A 221 16.47 21.32 -4.94
N SER A 222 15.40 21.96 -5.41
CA SER A 222 15.41 23.34 -5.93
C SER A 222 15.54 24.44 -4.87
N CYS A 223 15.72 24.12 -3.59
CA CYS A 223 15.71 25.08 -2.48
C CYS A 223 16.99 25.94 -2.36
N TYR A 224 17.79 26.07 -3.43
CA TYR A 224 18.98 26.92 -3.45
C TYR A 224 18.72 28.25 -4.16
N SER A 225 17.99 29.15 -3.49
CA SER A 225 18.21 30.59 -3.68
C SER A 225 18.60 31.14 -2.32
N GLY A 226 19.88 31.46 -2.16
CA GLY A 226 20.54 31.66 -0.88
C GLY A 226 19.91 32.76 -0.01
N VAL A 227 19.61 32.41 1.24
CA VAL A 227 19.63 33.35 2.36
C VAL A 227 20.31 32.61 3.52
N PRO A 228 21.48 33.09 4.02
CA PRO A 228 22.06 32.54 5.23
C PRO A 228 21.13 32.86 6.40
N LEU A 229 20.83 31.86 7.23
CA LEU A 229 20.16 32.10 8.51
C LEU A 229 21.06 33.01 9.36
N LYS A 230 20.57 34.21 9.68
CA LYS A 230 21.10 35.08 10.72
C LYS A 230 20.55 34.65 12.07
#